data_AF-A0A2P5VLW8-F1
#
_entry.id   AF-A0A2P5VLW8-F1
#
_cell.length_a   1.000
_cell.length_b   1.000
_cell.length_c   1.000
_cell.angle_alpha   90.00
_cell.angle_beta   90.00
_cell.angle_gamma   90.00
#
_symmetry.space_group_name_H-M   'P 1'
#
loop_
_entity.id
_entity.type
_entity.pdbx_description
1 polymer ?
#
loop_
_entity_poly.entity_id
_entity_poly.type
_entity_poly.pdbx_seq_one_letter_code
_entity_poly.pdbx_strand_id
1 'polypeptide(L)' 'MILYGYWRSSAAYRVRIALNLKGLAVEDEFVHLKNF' A
#
# COMPACT_ATOMS: atom_id res chain seq x y z
N MET A 1 1.20 -11.57 1.38
CA MET A 1 0.75 -10.84 0.17
C MET A 1 1.41 -9.47 0.19
N ILE A 2 1.88 -8.97 -0.94
CA ILE A 2 2.61 -7.70 -1.03
C ILE A 2 1.66 -6.60 -1.50
N LEU A 3 1.66 -5.47 -0.79
CA LEU A 3 0.94 -4.26 -1.17
C LEU A 3 1.89 -3.30 -1.89
N TYR A 4 1.79 -3.29 -3.21
CA TYR A 4 2.52 -2.33 -4.05
C TYR A 4 1.82 -0.98 -4.03
N GLY A 5 2.54 0.07 -3.65
CA GLY A 5 1.97 1.41 -3.68
C GLY A 5 2.97 2.52 -3.48
N TYR A 6 2.56 3.72 -3.86
CA TYR A 6 3.29 4.92 -3.48
C TYR A 6 2.88 5.36 -2.07
N TRP A 7 3.86 5.69 -1.22
CA TRP A 7 3.65 5.95 0.21
C TRP A 7 2.70 7.13 0.50
N ARG A 8 2.56 8.10 -0.41
CA ARG A 8 1.61 9.23 -0.29
C ARG A 8 0.32 9.05 -1.12
N SER A 9 0.09 7.90 -1.74
CA SER A 9 -1.13 7.68 -2.51
C SER A 9 -2.34 7.57 -1.58
N SER A 10 -3.40 8.35 -1.85
CA SER A 10 -4.65 8.27 -1.10
C SER A 10 -5.33 6.90 -1.27
N ALA A 11 -5.12 6.23 -2.41
CA ALA A 11 -5.60 4.87 -2.64
C ALA A 11 -4.85 3.85 -1.75
N ALA A 12 -3.52 3.97 -1.64
CA ALA A 12 -2.72 3.09 -0.79
C ALA A 12 -3.08 3.21 0.70
N TYR A 13 -3.48 4.41 1.16
CA TYR A 13 -4.02 4.59 2.52
C TYR A 13 -5.32 3.82 2.75
N ARG A 14 -6.28 3.93 1.82
CA ARG A 14 -7.58 3.23 1.96
C ARG A 14 -7.41 1.70 1.95
N VAL A 15 -6.50 1.19 1.12
CA VAL A 15 -6.22 -0.25 1.05
C VAL A 15 -5.58 -0.76 2.34
N ARG A 16 -4.61 -0.05 2.92
CA ARG A 16 -4.03 -0.41 4.24
C ARG A 16 -5.08 -0.46 5.34
N ILE A 17 -6.02 0.50 5.37
CA ILE A 17 -7.13 0.48 6.33
C ILE A 17 -8.02 -0.76 6.11
N ALA A 18 -8.43 -1.03 4.87
CA ALA A 18 -9.28 -2.18 4.56
C ALA A 18 -8.62 -3.51 4.92
N LEU A 19 -7.32 -3.67 4.67
CA LEU A 19 -6.57 -4.87 5.01
C LEU A 19 -6.45 -5.09 6.52
N ASN A 20 -6.18 -4.02 7.28
CA ASN A 20 -6.18 -4.08 8.75
C ASN A 20 -7.57 -4.44 9.31
N LEU A 21 -8.64 -3.85 8.75
CA LEU A 21 -10.02 -4.20 9.13
C LEU A 21 -10.38 -5.67 8.82
N LYS A 22 -9.70 -6.28 7.83
CA LYS A 22 -9.86 -7.68 7.48
C LYS A 22 -8.86 -8.61 8.20
N GLY A 23 -7.98 -8.08 9.04
CA GLY A 23 -6.95 -8.86 9.73
C GLY A 23 -5.96 -9.54 8.79
N LEU A 24 -5.78 -9.02 7.58
CA LEU A 24 -4.88 -9.61 6.59
C LEU A 24 -3.49 -9.02 6.73
N ALA A 25 -2.53 -9.88 7.06
CA ALA A 25 -1.13 -9.53 7.05
C ALA A 25 -0.65 -9.31 5.61
N VAL A 26 -0.12 -8.11 5.36
CA VAL A 26 0.50 -7.73 4.10
C VAL A 26 1.83 -7.04 4.35
N GLU A 27 2.76 -7.20 3.42
CA GLU A 27 4.03 -6.48 3.41
C GLU A 27 3.87 -5.26 2.50
N ASP A 28 4.21 -4.06 2.99
CA ASP A 28 4.16 -2.83 2.20
C ASP A 28 5.44 -2.69 1.37
N GLU A 29 5.32 -2.67 0.04
CA GLU A 29 6.43 -2.41 -0.86
C GLU A 29 6.23 -1.07 -1.59
N PHE A 30 7.09 -0.10 -1.26
CA PHE A 30 6.96 1.25 -1.78
C PHE A 30 7.55 1.38 -3.18
N VAL A 31 6.68 1.68 -4.14
CA VAL A 31 7.08 1.97 -5.52
C VAL A 31 7.36 3.46 -5.65
N HIS A 32 8.59 3.81 -6.04
CA HIS A 32 8.98 5.19 -6.29
C HIS A 32 8.54 5.64 -7.69
N LEU A 33 7.65 6.63 -7.76
CA LEU A 33 7.07 7.15 -9.00
C LEU A 33 7.94 8.24 -9.65
N LYS A 34 9.22 7.96 -9.92
CA LYS A 34 10.03 8.82 -10.78
C LYS A 34 10.65 8.01 -11.90
N ASN A 35 10.29 8.35 -13.13
CA ASN A 35 11.11 8.10 -14.31
C ASN A 35 12.03 9.32 -14.48
N PHE A 36 13.33 9.07 -14.66
CA PHE A 36 14.26 10.07 -15.20
C PHE A 36 14.24 9.97 -16.73
#